data_AF-A0A923YF75-F1
#
_entry.id   AF-A0A923YF75-F1
#
_cell.length_a   1.000
_cell.length_b   1.000
_cell.length_c   1.000
_cell.angle_alpha   90.00
_cell.angle_beta   90.00
_cell.angle_gamma   90.00
#
_symmetry.space_group_name_H-M   'P 1'
#
loop_
_entity.id
_entity.type
_entity.pdbx_description
1 polymer ?
#
loop_
_entity_poly.entity_id
_entity_poly.type
_entity_poly.pdbx_seq_one_letter_code
_entity_poly.pdbx_strand_id
1 'polypeptide(L)'
;MNIANGGIVSFDSSLTTGGSQTIGGNASFNLNDPGARLAVDGTGSTTLGAGIAVRGQGNFGQAINTGGDHTLTLNGLVSADVGGGTLNIVTPGNGSGSGFINNGTLQAVNGGTLLLSTNIASNAGSQIVAGAGSFVVQNGVTLDGVINVSGTGSFQAISSGNNVVNGVNFSGARDATSIAYSRERFINGATVAPKLMAGLLTSGLAWLMTLPTASRVLATP
;
A
#
# COMPACT_ATOMS: atom_id res chain seq x y z
N MET A 1 22.01 0.07 -7.96
CA MET A 1 22.66 1.26 -7.36
C MET A 1 22.38 1.27 -5.88
N ASN A 2 23.39 1.55 -5.07
CA ASN A 2 23.25 1.75 -3.63
C ASN A 2 23.27 3.25 -3.33
N ILE A 3 22.36 3.70 -2.46
CA ILE A 3 22.21 5.08 -2.00
C ILE A 3 22.37 5.02 -0.49
N ALA A 4 23.43 5.65 0.04
CA ALA A 4 23.80 5.54 1.44
C ALA A 4 24.42 6.85 1.98
N ASN A 5 24.63 6.92 3.30
CA ASN A 5 25.23 8.04 4.03
C ASN A 5 24.51 9.38 3.75
N GLY A 6 23.17 9.36 3.75
CA GLY A 6 22.38 10.55 3.39
C GLY A 6 22.43 10.91 1.90
N GLY A 7 22.94 10.00 1.05
CA GLY A 7 23.01 10.20 -0.38
C GLY A 7 21.65 10.45 -1.01
N ILE A 8 21.64 11.26 -2.08
CA ILE A 8 20.44 11.63 -2.80
C ILE A 8 20.65 11.29 -4.27
N VAL A 9 19.71 10.57 -4.85
CA VAL A 9 19.57 10.38 -6.30
C VAL A 9 18.23 10.96 -6.70
N SER A 10 18.16 11.69 -7.80
CA SER A 10 16.92 12.29 -8.28
C SER A 10 16.54 11.84 -9.68
N PHE A 11 15.25 11.61 -9.87
CA PHE A 11 14.59 11.56 -11.17
C PHE A 11 13.98 12.94 -11.45
N ASP A 12 14.69 13.75 -12.24
CA ASP A 12 14.32 15.14 -12.49
C ASP A 12 13.75 15.34 -13.90
N SER A 13 12.42 15.44 -13.99
CA SER A 13 11.76 15.62 -15.27
C SER A 13 11.93 17.04 -15.81
N SER A 14 12.31 18.03 -14.99
CA SER A 14 12.55 19.41 -15.46
C SER A 14 13.75 19.50 -16.41
N LEU A 15 14.65 18.51 -16.34
CA LEU A 15 15.83 18.38 -17.20
C LEU A 15 15.59 17.47 -18.41
N THR A 16 14.34 17.08 -18.66
CA THR A 16 13.97 16.20 -19.78
C THR A 16 13.21 16.96 -20.85
N THR A 17 13.43 16.59 -22.11
CA THR A 17 12.63 17.15 -23.21
C THR A 17 11.18 16.67 -23.07
N GLY A 18 10.24 17.61 -22.90
CA GLY A 18 8.82 17.30 -22.76
C GLY A 18 8.37 16.97 -21.33
N GLY A 19 9.25 17.11 -20.32
CA GLY A 19 8.85 17.00 -18.90
C GLY A 19 8.39 15.61 -18.50
N SER A 20 8.83 14.56 -19.19
CA SER A 20 8.43 13.19 -18.93
C SER A 20 9.60 12.24 -19.10
N GLN A 21 9.77 11.31 -18.16
CA GLN A 21 10.84 10.31 -18.19
C GLN A 21 10.36 8.92 -17.86
N THR A 22 11.02 7.94 -18.47
CA THR A 22 10.86 6.53 -18.13
C THR A 22 12.20 5.95 -17.71
N ILE A 23 12.25 5.38 -16.52
CA ILE A 23 13.36 4.57 -16.03
C ILE A 23 13.03 3.12 -16.40
N GLY A 24 13.60 2.65 -17.51
CA GLY A 24 13.37 1.30 -18.06
C GLY A 24 14.48 0.31 -17.71
N GLY A 25 14.34 -0.92 -18.22
CA GLY A 25 15.31 -2.01 -18.02
C GLY A 25 15.16 -2.71 -16.67
N ASN A 26 16.24 -3.35 -16.22
CA ASN A 26 16.33 -4.07 -14.96
C ASN A 26 17.31 -3.38 -14.02
N ALA A 27 16.81 -2.72 -12.98
CA ALA A 27 17.65 -2.01 -12.03
C ALA A 27 17.04 -2.02 -10.63
N SER A 28 17.90 -1.97 -9.62
CA SER A 28 17.50 -1.78 -8.23
C SER A 28 18.12 -0.50 -7.67
N PHE A 29 17.33 0.33 -7.04
CA PHE A 29 17.76 1.50 -6.26
C PHE A 29 17.61 1.14 -4.77
N ASN A 30 18.73 0.90 -4.11
CA ASN A 30 18.77 0.42 -2.73
C ASN A 30 19.08 1.59 -1.80
N LEU A 31 18.10 2.03 -1.02
CA LEU A 31 18.27 3.05 0.00
C LEU A 31 18.74 2.37 1.29
N ASN A 32 20.02 2.51 1.63
CA ASN A 32 20.69 1.66 2.62
C ASN A 32 20.78 2.29 4.02
N ASP A 33 20.25 3.50 4.23
CA ASP A 33 20.21 4.16 5.53
C ASP A 33 18.99 5.10 5.65
N PRO A 34 18.57 5.48 6.87
CA PRO A 34 17.39 6.34 7.06
C PRO A 34 17.47 7.72 6.38
N GLY A 35 18.69 8.23 6.13
CA GLY A 35 18.94 9.49 5.46
C GLY A 35 18.95 9.39 3.94
N ALA A 36 19.04 8.19 3.35
CA ALA A 36 19.06 8.01 1.90
C ALA A 36 17.75 8.49 1.25
N ARG A 37 17.87 9.10 0.07
CA ARG A 37 16.73 9.63 -0.67
C ARG A 37 16.77 9.27 -2.15
N LEU A 38 15.62 8.83 -2.65
CA LEU A 38 15.33 8.77 -4.06
C LEU A 38 14.27 9.83 -4.37
N ALA A 39 14.71 10.98 -4.87
CA ALA A 39 13.86 12.13 -5.12
C ALA A 39 13.16 12.02 -6.48
N VAL A 40 12.00 12.66 -6.58
CA VAL A 40 11.30 12.89 -7.84
C VAL A 40 11.08 14.40 -7.96
N ASP A 41 11.80 15.01 -8.90
CA ASP A 41 11.85 16.45 -9.13
C ASP A 41 11.14 16.83 -10.44
N GLY A 42 10.66 18.06 -10.48
CA GLY A 42 10.01 18.67 -11.64
C GLY A 42 8.48 18.74 -11.51
N THR A 43 7.85 19.22 -12.58
CA THR A 43 6.39 19.38 -12.68
C THR A 43 5.78 18.39 -13.69
N GLY A 44 6.44 17.25 -13.86
CA GLY A 44 6.27 16.38 -15.01
C GLY A 44 5.78 15.00 -14.64
N SER A 45 6.30 14.00 -15.35
CA SER A 45 6.02 12.60 -15.04
C SER A 45 7.26 11.73 -15.01
N THR A 46 7.26 10.74 -14.11
CA THR A 46 8.29 9.70 -14.02
C THR A 46 7.62 8.35 -14.03
N THR A 47 8.01 7.48 -14.96
CA THR A 47 7.56 6.08 -15.01
C THR A 47 8.71 5.17 -14.63
N LEU A 48 8.54 4.36 -13.58
CA LEU A 48 9.43 3.25 -13.27
C LEU A 48 8.91 1.99 -13.97
N GLY A 49 9.72 1.42 -14.86
CA GLY A 49 9.39 0.21 -15.61
C GLY A 49 9.25 -1.03 -14.72
N ALA A 50 8.67 -2.09 -15.27
CA ALA A 50 8.40 -3.32 -14.52
C ALA A 50 9.66 -4.03 -13.97
N GLY A 51 10.82 -3.83 -14.60
CA GLY A 51 12.11 -4.34 -14.12
C GLY A 51 12.79 -3.47 -13.06
N ILE A 52 12.15 -2.37 -12.63
CA ILE A 52 12.70 -1.45 -11.64
C ILE A 52 12.24 -1.82 -10.23
N ALA A 53 13.20 -1.91 -9.32
CA ALA A 53 12.95 -2.03 -7.89
C ALA A 53 13.50 -0.83 -7.13
N VAL A 54 12.74 -0.32 -6.17
CA VAL A 54 13.20 0.61 -5.13
C VAL A 54 13.12 -0.15 -3.81
N ARG A 55 14.23 -0.27 -3.09
CA ARG A 55 14.30 -1.15 -1.91
C ARG A 55 15.00 -0.45 -0.75
N GLY A 56 14.83 -0.97 0.47
CA GLY A 56 15.57 -0.55 1.63
C GLY A 56 14.76 0.27 2.64
N GLN A 57 15.35 1.37 3.10
CA GLN A 57 14.84 2.32 4.09
C GLN A 57 15.27 3.75 3.71
N GLY A 58 14.52 4.77 4.11
CA GLY A 58 14.77 6.17 3.73
C GLY A 58 13.53 6.83 3.13
N ASN A 59 13.71 7.77 2.20
CA ASN A 59 12.61 8.52 1.60
C ASN A 59 12.57 8.36 0.07
N PHE A 60 11.38 8.15 -0.47
CA PHE A 60 11.13 8.06 -1.90
C PHE A 60 10.03 9.04 -2.32
N GLY A 61 10.27 9.80 -3.39
CA GLY A 61 9.27 10.67 -4.03
C GLY A 61 9.51 12.16 -3.77
N GLN A 62 9.82 12.55 -2.53
CA GLN A 62 9.99 13.97 -2.17
C GLN A 62 10.97 14.70 -3.12
N ALA A 63 10.56 15.84 -3.67
CA ALA A 63 11.45 16.71 -4.45
C ALA A 63 12.51 17.36 -3.56
N ILE A 64 13.71 17.53 -4.13
CA ILE A 64 14.87 18.15 -3.50
C ILE A 64 15.36 19.36 -4.30
N ASN A 65 15.38 19.27 -5.64
CA ASN A 65 15.97 20.30 -6.50
C ASN A 65 14.90 21.22 -7.09
N THR A 66 13.84 20.63 -7.62
CA THR A 66 12.76 21.36 -8.31
C THR A 66 11.43 20.78 -7.89
N GLY A 67 10.64 21.55 -7.16
CA GLY A 67 9.30 21.14 -6.74
C GLY A 67 8.20 21.52 -7.74
N GLY A 68 7.08 20.82 -7.66
CA GLY A 68 5.83 21.10 -8.35
C GLY A 68 4.97 19.84 -8.48
N ASP A 69 3.91 19.94 -9.28
CA ASP A 69 2.99 18.82 -9.45
C ASP A 69 3.62 17.73 -10.32
N HIS A 70 3.85 16.55 -9.75
CA HIS A 70 4.50 15.45 -10.46
C HIS A 70 3.69 14.16 -10.40
N THR A 71 3.61 13.44 -11.53
CA THR A 71 2.99 12.10 -11.56
C THR A 71 4.06 11.02 -11.61
N LEU A 72 4.15 10.22 -10.54
CA LEU A 72 5.01 9.05 -10.49
C LEU A 72 4.18 7.78 -10.75
N THR A 73 4.54 7.04 -11.80
CA THR A 73 3.94 5.73 -12.11
C THR A 73 4.92 4.61 -11.80
N LEU A 74 4.56 3.69 -10.91
CA LEU A 74 5.32 2.50 -10.58
C LEU A 74 4.73 1.28 -11.27
N ASN A 75 5.45 0.68 -12.22
CA ASN A 75 5.07 -0.62 -12.79
C ASN A 75 5.85 -1.79 -12.17
N GLY A 76 6.89 -1.51 -11.38
CA GLY A 76 7.78 -2.48 -10.78
C GLY A 76 7.50 -2.69 -9.28
N LEU A 77 8.57 -2.68 -8.50
CA LEU A 77 8.54 -2.98 -7.06
C LEU A 77 9.03 -1.79 -6.23
N VAL A 78 8.32 -1.48 -5.15
CA VAL A 78 8.85 -0.72 -4.01
C VAL A 78 8.78 -1.62 -2.77
N SER A 79 9.89 -1.81 -2.07
CA SER A 79 9.99 -2.77 -0.97
C SER A 79 10.72 -2.18 0.24
N ALA A 80 10.00 -1.95 1.33
CA ALA A 80 10.58 -1.70 2.64
C ALA A 80 11.07 -3.04 3.23
N ASP A 81 12.36 -3.34 3.14
CA ASP A 81 12.92 -4.67 3.42
C ASP A 81 14.09 -4.68 4.41
N VAL A 82 14.31 -3.56 5.10
CA VAL A 82 15.28 -3.45 6.19
C VAL A 82 14.56 -3.59 7.53
N GLY A 83 14.92 -4.63 8.30
CA GLY A 83 14.32 -4.90 9.61
C GLY A 83 14.48 -3.72 10.58
N GLY A 84 13.37 -3.26 11.15
CA GLY A 84 13.33 -2.07 12.01
C GLY A 84 13.50 -0.74 11.26
N GLY A 85 13.79 -0.78 9.96
CA GLY A 85 13.89 0.38 9.08
C GLY A 85 12.54 0.80 8.51
N THR A 86 12.46 2.07 8.11
CA THR A 86 11.28 2.63 7.46
C THR A 86 11.64 3.14 6.07
N LEU A 87 10.91 2.69 5.06
CA LEU A 87 10.86 3.34 3.74
C LEU A 87 9.59 4.18 3.68
N ASN A 88 9.76 5.49 3.53
CA ASN A 88 8.67 6.45 3.44
C ASN A 88 8.42 6.86 1.99
N ILE A 89 7.22 6.59 1.49
CA ILE A 89 6.75 7.12 0.21
C ILE A 89 6.08 8.46 0.47
N VAL A 90 6.69 9.52 -0.05
CA VAL A 90 6.27 10.92 0.11
C VAL A 90 5.72 11.42 -1.21
N THR A 91 4.88 12.45 -1.17
CA THR A 91 4.29 13.08 -2.35
C THR A 91 5.37 13.44 -3.38
N PRO A 92 5.33 12.83 -4.59
CA PRO A 92 6.27 13.14 -5.67
C PRO A 92 6.24 14.63 -5.98
N GLY A 93 7.37 15.27 -6.29
CA GLY A 93 7.38 16.70 -6.68
C GLY A 93 7.04 17.70 -5.56
N ASN A 94 6.50 17.26 -4.42
CA ASN A 94 5.95 18.09 -3.33
C ASN A 94 4.74 18.97 -3.70
N GLY A 95 4.21 18.88 -4.93
CA GLY A 95 3.04 19.64 -5.37
C GLY A 95 1.71 19.04 -4.88
N SER A 96 0.69 19.85 -4.68
CA SER A 96 -0.63 19.39 -4.21
C SER A 96 -1.43 18.64 -5.29
N GLY A 97 -1.11 18.85 -6.57
CA GLY A 97 -1.67 18.11 -7.70
C GLY A 97 -0.88 16.86 -8.06
N SER A 98 0.16 16.52 -7.29
CA SER A 98 1.00 15.36 -7.55
C SER A 98 0.26 14.05 -7.31
N GLY A 99 0.67 13.01 -8.04
CA GLY A 99 0.05 11.69 -7.99
C GLY A 99 1.07 10.58 -7.90
N PHE A 100 0.76 9.56 -7.10
CA PHE A 100 1.44 8.27 -7.13
C PHE A 100 0.50 7.23 -7.71
N ILE A 101 0.85 6.67 -8.87
CA ILE A 101 0.11 5.59 -9.54
C ILE A 101 0.88 4.29 -9.33
N ASN A 102 0.27 3.35 -8.61
CA ASN A 102 0.78 1.99 -8.46
C ASN A 102 0.15 1.08 -9.51
N ASN A 103 0.99 0.49 -10.37
CA ASN A 103 0.66 -0.58 -11.31
C ASN A 103 1.38 -1.90 -10.95
N GLY A 104 2.20 -1.88 -9.90
CA GLY A 104 3.08 -2.96 -9.51
C GLY A 104 2.83 -3.37 -8.06
N THR A 105 3.90 -3.49 -7.28
CA THR A 105 3.83 -3.89 -5.87
C THR A 105 4.50 -2.88 -4.97
N LEU A 106 3.77 -2.43 -3.95
CA LEU A 106 4.32 -1.77 -2.77
C LEU A 106 4.33 -2.80 -1.64
N GLN A 107 5.46 -3.04 -0.99
CA GLN A 107 5.52 -4.05 0.08
C GLN A 107 6.39 -3.65 1.26
N ALA A 108 6.04 -4.17 2.43
CA ALA A 108 6.90 -4.26 3.60
C ALA A 108 7.20 -5.73 3.88
N VAL A 109 8.48 -6.09 4.02
CA VAL A 109 8.94 -7.46 4.29
C VAL A 109 10.13 -7.45 5.26
N ASN A 110 10.53 -8.62 5.76
CA ASN A 110 11.72 -8.78 6.62
C ASN A 110 11.76 -7.86 7.87
N GLY A 111 10.59 -7.52 8.43
CA GLY A 111 10.49 -6.63 9.58
C GLY A 111 10.62 -5.15 9.24
N GLY A 112 10.58 -4.80 7.95
CA GLY A 112 10.56 -3.41 7.50
C GLY A 112 9.20 -2.75 7.69
N THR A 113 9.23 -1.42 7.66
CA THR A 113 8.03 -0.57 7.68
C THR A 113 7.92 0.21 6.38
N LEU A 114 6.82 0.03 5.66
CA LEU A 114 6.45 0.88 4.54
C LEU A 114 5.48 1.96 5.04
N LEU A 115 5.95 3.21 5.09
CA LEU A 115 5.15 4.36 5.48
C LEU A 115 4.60 5.03 4.22
N LEU A 116 3.29 5.18 4.12
CA LEU A 116 2.59 5.74 2.98
C LEU A 116 2.10 7.15 3.31
N SER A 117 2.86 8.16 2.90
CA SER A 117 2.64 9.59 3.16
C SER A 117 2.20 10.37 1.91
N THR A 118 1.72 9.67 0.88
CA THR A 118 1.03 10.27 -0.26
C THR A 118 -0.16 9.42 -0.69
N ASN A 119 -1.11 10.04 -1.40
CA ASN A 119 -2.25 9.31 -1.96
C ASN A 119 -1.73 8.33 -3.03
N ILE A 120 -2.22 7.10 -2.99
CA ILE A 120 -1.85 6.06 -3.95
C ILE A 120 -3.11 5.65 -4.71
N ALA A 121 -3.06 5.88 -6.02
CA ALA A 121 -4.04 5.36 -6.97
C ALA A 121 -3.49 4.08 -7.60
N SER A 122 -4.29 3.03 -7.65
CA SER A 122 -3.85 1.68 -7.97
C SER A 122 -4.67 1.13 -9.12
N ASN A 123 -3.98 0.70 -10.18
CA ASN A 123 -4.65 0.06 -11.31
C ASN A 123 -4.86 -1.45 -11.06
N ALA A 124 -5.62 -2.10 -11.94
CA ALA A 124 -5.91 -3.52 -11.85
C ALA A 124 -4.62 -4.36 -11.75
N GLY A 125 -4.60 -5.30 -10.80
CA GLY A 125 -3.46 -6.19 -10.54
C GLY A 125 -2.45 -5.66 -9.52
N SER A 126 -2.48 -4.36 -9.20
CA SER A 126 -1.53 -3.74 -8.26
C SER A 126 -1.76 -4.18 -6.82
N GLN A 127 -0.69 -4.22 -6.03
CA GLN A 127 -0.71 -4.72 -4.66
C GLN A 127 -0.06 -3.74 -3.69
N ILE A 128 -0.61 -3.68 -2.48
CA ILE A 128 0.04 -3.17 -1.27
C ILE A 128 0.14 -4.34 -0.29
N VAL A 129 1.34 -4.69 0.16
CA VAL A 129 1.60 -5.93 0.90
C VAL A 129 2.28 -5.65 2.24
N ALA A 130 1.69 -6.13 3.33
CA ALA A 130 2.39 -6.31 4.60
C ALA A 130 2.76 -7.79 4.77
N GLY A 131 4.05 -8.09 4.54
CA GLY A 131 4.65 -9.39 4.77
C GLY A 131 4.66 -9.77 6.26
N ALA A 132 4.89 -11.05 6.55
CA ALA A 132 4.99 -11.53 7.93
C ALA A 132 5.99 -10.69 8.75
N GLY A 133 5.58 -10.30 9.96
CA GLY A 133 6.37 -9.48 10.89
C GLY A 133 6.67 -8.05 10.42
N SER A 134 6.05 -7.60 9.33
CA SER A 134 6.33 -6.31 8.69
C SER A 134 5.10 -5.39 8.70
N PHE A 135 5.32 -4.10 8.48
CA PHE A 135 4.30 -3.08 8.74
C PHE A 135 4.05 -2.23 7.50
N VAL A 136 2.78 -2.07 7.13
CA VAL A 136 2.35 -0.97 6.24
C VAL A 136 1.60 0.04 7.10
N VAL A 137 2.04 1.29 7.05
CA VAL A 137 1.47 2.39 7.85
C VAL A 137 0.89 3.44 6.93
N GLN A 138 -0.43 3.64 6.99
CA GLN A 138 -1.15 4.68 6.27
C GLN A 138 -1.06 5.99 7.07
N ASN A 139 -0.45 7.01 6.46
CA ASN A 139 -0.08 8.26 7.12
C ASN A 139 -0.93 9.45 6.64
N GLY A 140 -2.24 9.39 6.85
CA GLY A 140 -3.16 10.49 6.53
C GLY A 140 -3.48 10.63 5.05
N VAL A 141 -3.63 9.51 4.34
CA VAL A 141 -3.76 9.46 2.88
C VAL A 141 -4.91 8.57 2.42
N THR A 142 -5.31 8.72 1.16
CA THR A 142 -6.24 7.80 0.49
C THR A 142 -5.47 6.71 -0.25
N LEU A 143 -5.89 5.47 -0.05
CA LEU A 143 -5.38 4.28 -0.74
C LEU A 143 -6.53 3.55 -1.44
N ASP A 144 -6.27 2.97 -2.60
CA ASP A 144 -7.19 2.07 -3.32
C ASP A 144 -6.46 0.77 -3.76
N GLY A 145 -7.14 -0.09 -4.52
CA GLY A 145 -6.57 -1.33 -5.05
C GLY A 145 -6.64 -2.52 -4.10
N VAL A 146 -5.63 -3.39 -4.13
CA VAL A 146 -5.59 -4.61 -3.31
C VAL A 146 -4.58 -4.43 -2.16
N ILE A 147 -5.03 -4.66 -0.93
CA ILE A 147 -4.18 -4.65 0.26
C ILE A 147 -4.15 -6.06 0.86
N ASN A 148 -2.97 -6.66 0.92
CA ASN A 148 -2.77 -8.01 1.48
C ASN A 148 -1.86 -7.97 2.69
N VAL A 149 -2.34 -8.55 3.78
CA VAL A 149 -1.57 -8.71 5.02
C VAL A 149 -1.40 -10.20 5.31
N SER A 150 -0.15 -10.65 5.45
CA SER A 150 0.20 -12.06 5.55
C SER A 150 0.87 -12.40 6.89
N GLY A 151 0.62 -13.61 7.40
CA GLY A 151 1.24 -14.09 8.63
C GLY A 151 0.99 -13.15 9.83
N THR A 152 2.08 -12.68 10.44
CA THR A 152 2.11 -11.69 11.54
C THR A 152 2.30 -10.24 11.05
N GLY A 153 2.18 -10.00 9.74
CA GLY A 153 2.21 -8.65 9.19
C GLY A 153 1.04 -7.81 9.68
N SER A 154 1.16 -6.50 9.55
CA SER A 154 0.15 -5.56 10.04
C SER A 154 -0.04 -4.38 9.09
N PHE A 155 -1.31 -4.03 8.86
CA PHE A 155 -1.70 -2.76 8.28
C PHE A 155 -2.22 -1.83 9.38
N GLN A 156 -1.63 -0.64 9.51
CA GLN A 156 -1.93 0.33 10.55
C GLN A 156 -2.30 1.68 9.95
N ALA A 157 -3.16 2.43 10.64
CA ALA A 157 -3.52 3.79 10.26
C ALA A 157 -3.25 4.75 11.42
N ILE A 158 -2.66 5.91 11.14
CA ILE A 158 -2.37 6.90 12.18
C ILE A 158 -3.64 7.58 12.73
N SER A 159 -3.50 8.47 13.71
CA SER A 159 -4.60 9.34 14.17
C SER A 159 -4.88 10.47 13.17
N SER A 160 -5.53 10.15 12.05
CA SER A 160 -5.87 11.14 11.00
C SER A 160 -7.24 10.92 10.36
N GLY A 161 -7.98 12.02 10.14
CA GLY A 161 -9.24 12.04 9.38
C GLY A 161 -9.11 11.72 7.90
N ASN A 162 -7.88 11.76 7.38
CA ASN A 162 -7.58 11.60 5.97
C ASN A 162 -7.20 10.16 5.59
N ASN A 163 -7.10 9.25 6.57
CA ASN A 163 -6.94 7.83 6.30
C ASN A 163 -8.23 7.28 5.68
N VAL A 164 -8.17 7.03 4.38
CA VAL A 164 -9.30 6.52 3.60
C VAL A 164 -8.83 5.32 2.77
N VAL A 165 -9.54 4.21 2.85
CA VAL A 165 -9.49 3.14 1.84
C VAL A 165 -10.69 3.26 0.90
N ASN A 166 -10.41 3.36 -0.38
CA ASN A 166 -11.36 3.65 -1.44
C ASN A 166 -11.53 2.43 -2.36
N GLY A 167 -12.63 1.68 -2.22
CA GLY A 167 -12.88 0.50 -3.04
C GLY A 167 -11.84 -0.61 -2.89
N VAL A 168 -11.08 -0.61 -1.80
CA VAL A 168 -9.99 -1.57 -1.57
C VAL A 168 -10.51 -3.00 -1.42
N ASN A 169 -9.82 -3.96 -2.02
CA ASN A 169 -9.93 -5.37 -1.64
C ASN A 169 -8.90 -5.68 -0.55
N PHE A 170 -9.35 -5.78 0.69
CA PHE A 170 -8.49 -5.98 1.85
C PHE A 170 -8.52 -7.44 2.30
N SER A 171 -7.35 -8.07 2.41
CA SER A 171 -7.18 -9.40 2.97
C SER A 171 -6.18 -9.41 4.12
N GLY A 172 -6.48 -10.17 5.18
CA GLY A 172 -5.59 -10.35 6.33
C GLY A 172 -5.86 -9.41 7.51
N ALA A 173 -4.86 -9.26 8.38
CA ALA A 173 -4.99 -8.53 9.64
C ALA A 173 -4.92 -7.01 9.46
N ARG A 174 -5.87 -6.29 10.05
CA ARG A 174 -5.83 -4.84 10.22
C ARG A 174 -5.70 -4.52 11.70
N ASP A 175 -4.85 -3.56 12.02
CA ASP A 175 -4.57 -3.17 13.39
C ASP A 175 -4.97 -1.72 13.64
N ALA A 176 -6.00 -1.54 14.47
CA ALA A 176 -6.47 -0.25 14.96
C ALA A 176 -6.12 -0.04 16.45
N THR A 177 -5.22 -0.85 17.00
CA THR A 177 -4.90 -0.91 18.43
C THR A 177 -3.46 -0.51 18.74
N SER A 178 -2.51 -0.76 17.83
CA SER A 178 -1.10 -0.40 18.06
C SER A 178 -0.82 1.10 17.99
N ILE A 179 -1.65 1.87 17.30
CA ILE A 179 -1.54 3.33 17.25
C ILE A 179 -2.71 3.96 18.01
N ALA A 180 -2.39 4.78 19.01
CA ALA A 180 -3.39 5.48 19.81
C ALA A 180 -4.27 6.37 18.92
N TYR A 181 -5.58 6.29 19.13
CA TYR A 181 -6.58 7.03 18.36
C TYR A 181 -6.54 6.77 16.85
N SER A 182 -6.07 5.58 16.44
CA SER A 182 -6.11 5.14 15.05
C SER A 182 -7.49 5.39 14.44
N ARG A 183 -7.49 5.93 13.22
CA ARG A 183 -8.71 6.24 12.47
C ARG A 183 -8.56 5.72 11.05
N GLU A 184 -9.59 5.05 10.57
CA GLU A 184 -9.65 4.53 9.21
C GLU A 184 -11.05 4.70 8.65
N ARG A 185 -11.17 5.11 7.39
CA ARG A 185 -12.46 5.38 6.73
C ARG A 185 -12.57 4.54 5.49
N PHE A 186 -13.72 3.91 5.28
CA PHE A 186 -13.97 3.09 4.11
C PHE A 186 -14.99 3.78 3.21
N ILE A 187 -14.70 3.84 1.91
CA ILE A 187 -15.62 4.38 0.90
C ILE A 187 -15.68 3.46 -0.32
N ASN A 188 -16.71 3.66 -1.15
CA ASN A 188 -16.88 3.05 -2.47
C ASN A 188 -16.74 1.51 -2.51
N GLY A 189 -17.36 0.83 -1.54
CA GLY A 189 -17.48 -0.63 -1.58
C GLY A 189 -16.21 -1.40 -1.23
N ALA A 190 -15.32 -0.81 -0.42
CA ALA A 190 -14.17 -1.53 0.12
C ALA A 190 -14.60 -2.85 0.80
N THR A 191 -13.96 -3.94 0.42
CA THR A 191 -14.24 -5.28 0.95
C THR A 191 -13.22 -5.64 2.02
N VAL A 192 -13.70 -6.18 3.13
CA VAL A 192 -12.87 -6.70 4.21
C VAL A 192 -13.11 -8.20 4.27
N ALA A 193 -12.26 -8.97 3.60
CA ALA A 193 -12.32 -10.42 3.72
C ALA A 193 -11.73 -10.81 5.08
N PRO A 194 -12.51 -11.41 5.99
CA PRO A 194 -11.91 -11.98 7.19
C PRO A 194 -10.91 -13.05 6.76
N LYS A 195 -9.79 -13.16 7.49
CA LYS A 195 -8.98 -14.38 7.42
C LYS A 195 -9.89 -15.53 7.83
N LEU A 196 -10.38 -16.31 6.87
CA LEU A 196 -10.99 -17.60 7.17
C LEU A 196 -9.92 -18.34 7.97
N MET A 197 -10.16 -18.51 9.27
CA MET A 197 -9.33 -19.42 10.05
C MET A 197 -9.47 -20.76 9.33
N ALA A 198 -8.35 -21.33 8.86
CA ALA A 198 -8.31 -22.61 8.17
C ALA A 198 -8.74 -23.81 9.06
N GLY A 199 -9.50 -23.55 10.13
CA GLY A 199 -10.05 -24.52 11.07
C GLY A 199 -11.49 -24.21 11.55
N LEU A 200 -12.21 -23.21 11.00
CA LEU A 200 -13.63 -22.97 11.36
C LEU A 200 -14.61 -23.69 10.41
N LEU A 201 -14.18 -24.81 9.82
CA LEU A 201 -15.04 -25.78 9.16
C LEU A 201 -14.62 -27.19 9.59
N THR A 202 -14.62 -27.48 10.89
CA THR A 202 -14.41 -28.86 11.38
C THR A 202 -15.38 -29.34 12.44
N SER A 203 -16.52 -28.67 12.66
CA SER A 203 -17.63 -29.33 13.37
C SER A 203 -18.96 -28.84 12.83
N GLY A 204 -19.59 -29.72 12.05
CA GLY A 204 -20.92 -29.50 11.49
C GLY A 204 -21.94 -29.19 12.58
N LEU A 205 -22.64 -28.08 12.38
CA LEU A 205 -24.01 -27.88 12.83
C LEU A 205 -24.72 -27.15 11.69
N ALA A 206 -25.14 -27.93 10.69
CA ALA A 206 -26.17 -27.50 9.78
C ALA A 206 -27.42 -27.24 10.64
N TRP A 207 -27.84 -25.98 10.74
CA TRP A 207 -29.13 -25.62 11.32
C TRP A 207 -30.23 -26.19 10.43
N LEU A 208 -30.65 -27.42 10.71
CA LEU A 208 -31.89 -27.97 10.20
C LEU A 208 -33.03 -27.23 10.92
N MET A 209 -33.55 -26.18 10.31
CA MET A 209 -34.84 -25.62 10.71
C MET A 209 -35.93 -26.61 10.30
N THR A 210 -36.28 -27.52 11.20
CA THR A 210 -37.52 -28.30 11.09
C THR A 210 -38.69 -27.34 11.34
N LEU A 211 -39.48 -27.06 10.30
CA LEU A 211 -40.73 -26.31 10.44
C LEU A 211 -41.76 -27.14 11.24
N PRO A 212 -42.59 -26.53 12.10
CA PRO A 212 -43.61 -27.27 12.85
C PRO A 212 -44.68 -27.82 11.91
N THR A 213 -45.08 -29.07 12.14
CA THR A 213 -46.20 -29.75 11.49
C THR A 213 -47.48 -28.92 11.53
N ALA A 214 -47.98 -28.52 10.36
CA ALA A 214 -49.34 -28.02 10.22
C ALA A 214 -50.32 -29.20 10.37
N SER A 215 -51.04 -29.22 11.49
CA SER A 215 -52.23 -30.03 11.69
C SER A 215 -53.32 -29.63 10.69
N ARG A 216 -53.87 -30.58 9.91
CA ARG A 216 -55.21 -30.42 9.31
C ARG A 216 -55.87 -31.75 8.92
N VAL A 217 -57.02 -31.96 9.58
CA VAL A 217 -58.26 -32.67 9.18
C VAL A 217 -58.29 -34.20 9.20
N LEU A 218 -58.96 -34.71 10.25
CA LEU A 218 -59.59 -36.01 10.38
C LEU A 218 -60.66 -36.19 9.29
N ALA A 219 -60.60 -37.27 8.52
CA ALA A 219 -61.68 -37.68 7.62
C ALA A 219 -62.94 -38.05 8.43
N THR A 220 -64.10 -37.54 8.00
CA THR A 220 -65.43 -38.00 8.42
C THR A 220 -65.68 -39.44 7.95
N PRO A 221 -66.59 -40.18 8.62
CA PRO A 221 -66.67 -41.65 8.55
C PRO A 221 -66.97 -42.23 7.17
#